data_AF-A0A067PZ16-F1
#
_entry.id   AF-A0A067PZ16-F1
#
_cell.length_a   1.000
_cell.length_b   1.000
_cell.length_c   1.000
_cell.angle_alpha   90.00
_cell.angle_beta   90.00
_cell.angle_gamma   90.00
#
_symmetry.space_group_name_H-M   'P 1'
#
loop_
_entity.id
_entity.type
_entity.pdbx_description
1 polymer ?
#
loop_
_entity_poly.entity_id
_entity_poly.type
_entity_poly.pdbx_seq_one_letter_code
_entity_poly.pdbx_strand_id
1 'polypeptide(L)' 'WIVTRKSQLLFWVPPWNRVGLYWPGNLLVIGQQPTKLDFTHFVYGINWMNCIKHDQM' A
#
# COMPACT_ATOMS: atom_id res chain seq x y z
N TRP A 1 -7.87 -7.18 1.07
CA TRP A 1 -6.86 -7.17 0.01
C TRP A 1 -7.07 -5.94 -0.84
N ILE A 2 -6.00 -5.28 -1.25
CA ILE A 2 -6.03 -4.32 -2.36
C ILE A 2 -5.79 -5.11 -3.64
N VAL A 3 -6.62 -4.86 -4.65
CA VAL A 3 -6.58 -5.57 -5.93
C VAL A 3 -6.50 -4.61 -7.10
N THR A 4 -5.86 -5.02 -8.19
CA THR A 4 -5.86 -4.26 -9.43
C THR A 4 -7.21 -4.38 -10.15
N ARG A 5 -7.44 -3.58 -11.19
CA ARG A 5 -8.62 -3.71 -12.07
C ARG A 5 -8.71 -5.09 -12.76
N LYS A 6 -7.61 -5.85 -12.81
CA LYS A 6 -7.55 -7.22 -13.35
C LYS A 6 -7.66 -8.29 -12.26
N SER A 7 -8.14 -7.93 -11.07
CA SER A 7 -8.29 -8.85 -9.91
C SER A 7 -6.98 -9.47 -9.41
N GLN A 8 -5.83 -8.87 -9.71
CA GLN A 8 -4.56 -9.32 -9.16
C GLN A 8 -4.39 -8.80 -7.74
N LEU A 9 -4.02 -9.67 -6.81
CA LEU A 9 -3.73 -9.31 -5.42
C LEU A 9 -2.44 -8.47 -5.36
N LEU A 10 -2.53 -7.28 -4.78
CA LEU A 10 -1.35 -6.45 -4.50
C LEU A 10 -0.81 -6.77 -3.11
N PHE A 11 -1.61 -6.51 -2.07
CA PHE A 11 -1.25 -6.78 -0.68
C PHE A 11 -2.50 -6.79 0.21
N TRP A 12 -2.33 -7.31 1.41
CA TRP A 12 -3.37 -7.31 2.43
C TRP A 12 -3.27 -6.06 3.32
N VAL A 13 -4.43 -5.52 3.72
CA VAL A 13 -4.51 -4.40 4.67
C VAL A 13 -5.13 -4.91 5.96
N PRO A 14 -4.44 -4.75 7.10
CA PRO A 14 -4.98 -5.14 8.39
C PRO A 14 -6.30 -4.43 8.72
N PRO A 15 -7.29 -5.09 9.35
CA PRO A 15 -8.60 -4.50 9.63
C PRO A 15 -8.55 -3.13 10.31
N TRP A 16 -7.67 -2.96 11.30
CA TRP A 16 -7.51 -1.72 12.05
C TRP A 16 -6.95 -0.56 11.21
N ASN A 17 -6.16 -0.83 10.17
CA ASN A 17 -5.65 0.21 9.27
C ASN A 17 -6.66 0.62 8.18
N ARG A 18 -7.74 -0.13 7.96
CA ARG A 18 -8.67 0.11 6.82
C ARG A 18 -9.44 1.42 6.95
N VAL A 19 -9.85 1.78 8.16
CA VAL A 19 -10.65 2.99 8.41
C VAL A 19 -9.81 4.25 8.15
N GLY A 20 -8.53 4.21 8.49
CA GLY A 20 -7.58 5.31 8.30
C GLY A 20 -6.79 5.26 6.99
N LEU A 21 -7.11 4.35 6.06
CA LEU A 21 -6.25 4.08 4.90
C LEU A 21 -6.23 5.28 3.94
N TYR A 22 -5.07 5.90 3.79
CA TYR A 22 -4.83 6.99 2.84
C TYR A 22 -4.01 6.47 1.66
N TRP A 23 -4.55 6.60 0.45
CA TRP A 23 -4.01 6.06 -0.79
C TRP A 23 -4.37 6.98 -1.96
N PRO A 24 -3.79 6.81 -3.16
CA PRO A 24 -4.05 7.70 -4.29
C PRO A 24 -5.53 7.81 -4.69
N GLY A 25 -6.39 6.89 -4.25
CA GLY A 25 -7.83 6.92 -4.49
C GLY A 25 -8.65 7.80 -3.53
N ASN A 26 -8.05 8.39 -2.49
CA ASN A 26 -8.73 9.34 -1.62
C ASN A 26 -7.85 10.58 -1.36
N LEU A 27 -8.49 11.76 -1.25
CA LEU A 27 -7.80 13.04 -1.08
C LEU A 27 -7.48 13.34 0.39
N LEU A 28 -8.31 12.86 1.32
CA LEU A 28 -8.19 13.14 2.74
C LEU A 28 -8.86 12.05 3.58
N VAL A 29 -8.29 11.77 4.75
CA VAL A 29 -8.88 10.95 5.81
C VAL A 29 -9.00 11.82 7.06
N ILE A 30 -10.21 12.01 7.59
CA ILE A 30 -10.49 12.86 8.76
C ILE A 30 -10.86 11.99 9.96
N GLY A 31 -10.32 12.30 11.15
CA GLY A 31 -10.78 11.76 12.43
C GLY A 31 -10.23 10.39 12.85
N GLN A 32 -9.25 9.84 12.11
CA GLN A 32 -8.57 8.58 12.43
C GLN A 32 -7.06 8.73 12.23
N GLN A 33 -6.25 7.87 12.87
CA GLN A 33 -4.82 7.83 12.59
C GLN A 33 -4.59 7.36 11.14
N PRO A 34 -4.08 8.23 10.25
CA PRO A 34 -3.98 7.90 8.85
C PRO A 34 -2.88 6.85 8.62
N THR A 35 -3.20 5.82 7.86
CA THR A 35 -2.23 4.85 7.34
C THR A 35 -1.97 5.19 5.87
N LYS A 36 -0.92 5.96 5.61
CA LYS A 36 -0.55 6.36 4.26
C LYS A 36 0.17 5.22 3.55
N LEU A 37 -0.36 4.80 2.41
CA LEU A 37 0.33 3.89 1.50
C LEU A 37 1.41 4.65 0.72
N ASP A 38 2.64 4.14 0.80
CA ASP A 38 3.77 4.60 0.01
C ASP A 38 4.02 3.61 -1.13
N PHE A 39 3.87 4.09 -2.36
CA PHE A 39 4.07 3.30 -3.58
C PHE A 39 5.42 3.56 -4.26
N THR A 40 6.30 4.39 -3.68
CA THR A 40 7.55 4.83 -4.31
C THR A 40 8.45 3.68 -4.77
N HIS A 41 8.50 2.59 -4.00
CA HIS A 41 9.28 1.38 -4.30
C HIS A 41 8.39 0.12 -4.33
N PHE A 42 7.09 0.30 -4.57
CA PHE A 42 6.16 -0.82 -4.48
C PHE A 42 6.30 -1.76 -5.67
N VAL A 43 6.48 -3.04 -5.37
CA VAL A 43 6.53 -4.14 -6.34
C VAL A 43 5.52 -5.21 -5.94
N TYR A 44 5.03 -5.98 -6.92
CA TYR A 44 4.02 -7.01 -6.71
C TYR A 44 4.26 -8.22 -7.62
N GLY A 45 3.58 -9.33 -7.33
CA GLY A 45 3.73 -10.57 -8.08
C GLY A 45 5.14 -11.14 -7.99
N ILE A 46 5.69 -11.61 -9.12
CA ILE A 46 7.02 -12.25 -9.18
C ILE A 46 8.17 -11.30 -8.81
N ASN A 47 7.95 -10.00 -8.89
CA ASN A 47 8.97 -8.98 -8.64
C ASN A 47 9.05 -8.57 -7.16
N TRP A 48 8.32 -9.24 -6.25
CA TRP A 48 8.25 -8.89 -4.82
C TRP A 48 9.63 -8.78 -4.16
N MET A 49 10.62 -9.55 -4.63
CA MET A 49 11.99 -9.54 -4.13
C MET A 49 12.73 -8.21 -4.38
N ASN A 50 12.24 -7.39 -5.31
CA ASN A 50 12.83 -6.09 -5.63
C ASN A 50 12.34 -4.97 -4.68
N CYS A 51 11.52 -5.30 -3.68
CA CYS A 51 10.97 -4.31 -2.73
C CYS A 51 11.98 -3.84 -1.67
N ILE A 52 13.22 -4.34 -1.73
CA ILE A 52 14.24 -4.09 -0.72
C ILE A 52 14.87 -2.73 -1.02
N LYS A 53 14.81 -1.80 -0.06
CA LYS A 53 15.61 -0.57 -0.12
C LYS A 53 17.07 -0.97 0.06
N HIS A 54 17.88 -0.76 -0.97
CA HIS A 54 19.31 -0.64 -0.76
C HIS A 54 19.54 0.72 -0.11
N ASP A 55 19.67 0.76 1.22
CA ASP A 55 20.30 1.92 1.87
C ASP A 55 21.72 2.00 1.32
N GLN A 56 22.00 3.04 0.53
CA GLN A 56 23.38 3.39 0.22
C GLN A 56 24.01 3.92 1.52
N MET A 57 24.94 3.15 2.07
CA MET A 57 25.92 3.63 3.05
C MET A 57 26.82 4.68 2.43
#